data_AF-A0A967T658-F1
#
_entry.id   AF-A0A967T658-F1
#
_cell.length_a   1.000
_cell.length_b   1.000
_cell.length_c   1.000
_cell.angle_alpha   90.00
_cell.angle_beta   90.00
_cell.angle_gamma   90.00
#
_symmetry.space_group_name_H-M   'P 1'
#
loop_
_entity.id
_entity.type
_entity.pdbx_description
1 polymer ?
#
loop_
_entity_poly.entity_id
_entity_poly.type
_entity_poly.pdbx_seq_one_letter_code
_entity_poly.pdbx_strand_id
1 'polypeptide(L)' 'MKIHAEDIKTGLVLPGGGARGAFQVGVLKALAELLPPGCINPFQVISGTSAGAINSIVLASKARRYRVAAAEL' A
#
# COMPACT_ATOMS: atom_id res chain seq x y z
N MET A 1 6.61 -25.60 13.68
CA MET A 1 5.71 -24.74 12.89
C MET A 1 6.46 -24.32 11.64
N LYS A 2 6.14 -24.88 10.46
CA LYS A 2 6.75 -24.45 9.19
C LYS A 2 5.94 -23.27 8.68
N ILE A 3 6.58 -22.12 8.53
CA ILE A 3 5.97 -20.95 7.93
C ILE A 3 6.17 -21.10 6.43
N HIS A 4 5.10 -21.26 5.66
CA HIS A 4 5.21 -21.28 4.21
C HIS A 4 5.25 -19.83 3.71
N ALA A 5 5.95 -19.57 2.61
CA ALA A 5 6.05 -18.21 2.06
C ALA A 5 4.66 -17.66 1.65
N GLU A 6 3.76 -18.54 1.21
CA GLU A 6 2.35 -18.23 0.96
C GLU A 6 1.55 -17.80 2.21
N ASP A 7 2.02 -18.11 3.42
CA ASP A 7 1.33 -17.79 4.69
C ASP A 7 1.78 -16.45 5.32
N ILE A 8 2.76 -15.77 4.71
CA ILE A 8 3.29 -14.51 5.26
C ILE A 8 2.32 -13.37 4.95
N LYS A 9 1.70 -12.83 6.01
CA LYS A 9 0.90 -11.60 5.92
C LYS A 9 1.81 -10.38 6.01
N THR A 10 1.79 -9.55 4.96
CA THR A 10 2.60 -8.32 4.92
C THR A 10 1.75 -7.14 5.36
N GLY A 11 2.25 -6.39 6.34
CA GLY A 11 1.63 -5.16 6.82
C GLY A 11 2.31 -3.91 6.26
N LEU A 12 1.51 -2.89 5.91
CA LEU A 12 1.99 -1.56 5.54
C LEU A 12 1.59 -0.55 6.63
N VAL A 13 2.57 0.22 7.12
CA VAL A 13 2.34 1.29 8.10
C VAL A 13 2.68 2.64 7.48
N LEU A 14 1.69 3.53 7.39
CA LEU A 14 1.82 4.87 6.85
C LEU A 14 1.71 5.91 7.97
N PRO A 15 2.84 6.42 8.49
CA PRO A 15 2.81 7.42 9.56
C PRO A 15 2.24 8.75 9.06
N GLY A 16 1.81 9.59 10.01
CA GLY A 16 1.44 10.97 9.71
C GLY A 16 2.63 11.79 9.21
N GLY A 17 2.38 12.81 8.39
CA GLY A 17 3.46 13.64 7.84
C GLY A 17 3.04 14.96 7.19
N GLY A 18 1.74 15.28 7.15
CA GLY A 18 1.22 16.44 6.41
C GLY A 18 1.64 16.36 4.94
N ALA A 19 2.19 17.45 4.40
CA ALA A 19 2.70 17.50 3.03
C ALA A 19 3.77 16.42 2.71
N ARG A 20 4.53 15.96 3.72
CA ARG A 20 5.53 14.89 3.54
C ARG A 20 4.91 13.52 3.23
N GLY A 21 3.59 13.38 3.35
CA GLY A 21 2.86 12.22 2.85
C GLY A 21 3.08 11.98 1.35
N ALA A 22 3.44 13.02 0.58
CA ALA A 22 3.78 12.89 -0.84
C ALA A 22 4.98 11.95 -1.10
N PHE A 23 5.93 11.85 -0.16
CA PHE A 23 7.04 10.90 -0.30
C PHE A 23 6.55 9.45 -0.22
N GLN A 24 5.55 9.18 0.63
CA GLN A 24 4.91 7.86 0.71
C GLN A 24 4.22 7.53 -0.62
N VAL A 25 3.53 8.50 -1.23
CA VAL A 25 2.90 8.33 -2.55
C VAL A 25 3.91 7.94 -3.62
N GLY A 26 5.06 8.62 -3.67
CA GLY A 26 6.15 8.28 -4.60
C GLY A 26 6.64 6.83 -4.46
N VAL A 27 6.85 6.38 -3.22
CA VAL A 27 7.25 4.99 -2.93
C VAL A 27 6.17 4.00 -3.38
N LEU A 28 4.90 4.29 -3.09
CA LEU A 28 3.78 3.41 -3.44
C LEU A 28 3.58 3.31 -4.97
N LYS A 29 3.84 4.40 -5.71
CA LYS A 29 3.85 4.42 -7.18
C LYS A 29 5.01 3.60 -7.74
N ALA A 30 6.23 3.75 -7.21
CA ALA A 30 7.36 2.93 -7.61
C ALA A 30 7.11 1.43 -7.36
N LEU A 31 6.49 1.07 -6.24
CA LEU A 31 6.09 -0.32 -5.98
C LEU A 31 5.09 -0.85 -7.03
N ALA A 32 4.17 0.00 -7.52
CA ALA A 32 3.20 -0.40 -8.53
C ALA A 32 3.84 -0.71 -9.89
N GLU A 33 4.96 -0.07 -10.21
CA GLU A 33 5.78 -0.32 -11.39
C GLU A 33 6.56 -1.63 -11.28
N LEU A 34 7.08 -1.95 -10.09
CA LEU A 34 7.84 -3.18 -9.83
C LEU A 34 6.98 -4.43 -9.74
N LEU A 35 5.72 -4.30 -9.30
CA LEU A 35 4.81 -5.43 -9.14
C LEU A 35 4.25 -5.92 -10.49
N PRO A 36 3.93 -7.23 -10.62
CA PRO A 36 3.34 -7.78 -11.84
C PRO A 36 2.03 -7.07 -12.25
N PRO A 37 1.70 -7.03 -13.56
CA PRO A 37 0.40 -6.57 -14.01
C PRO A 37 -0.75 -7.34 -13.37
N GLY A 38 -1.81 -6.63 -12.97
CA GLY A 38 -2.99 -7.25 -12.33
C GLY A 38 -2.78 -7.67 -10.87
N CYS A 39 -1.64 -7.34 -10.26
CA CYS A 39 -1.38 -7.63 -8.87
C CYS A 39 -2.45 -6.99 -7.95
N ILE A 40 -3.00 -7.81 -7.05
CA ILE A 40 -3.79 -7.34 -5.92
C ILE A 40 -2.87 -6.59 -4.94
N ASN A 41 -3.45 -5.84 -4.00
CA ASN A 41 -2.65 -5.17 -2.99
C ASN A 41 -1.82 -6.20 -2.19
N PRO A 42 -0.47 -6.10 -2.22
CA PRO A 42 0.40 -7.05 -1.52
C PRO A 42 0.36 -6.86 0.01
N PHE A 43 -0.28 -5.80 0.50
CA PHE A 43 -0.42 -5.48 1.90
C PHE A 43 -1.83 -5.83 2.39
N GLN A 44 -1.96 -6.98 3.06
CA GLN A 44 -3.24 -7.46 3.61
C GLN A 44 -3.68 -6.65 4.84
N VAL A 45 -2.73 -6.02 5.52
CA VAL A 45 -2.98 -5.15 6.66
C VAL A 45 -2.38 -3.78 6.36
N ILE A 46 -3.19 -2.72 6.48
CA ILE A 46 -2.74 -1.35 6.29
C ILE A 46 -3.14 -0.56 7.53
N SER A 47 -2.18 0.15 8.10
CA SER A 47 -2.41 1.12 9.17
C SER A 47 -1.93 2.48 8.72
N GLY A 48 -2.70 3.52 9.03
CA GLY A 48 -2.38 4.89 8.65
C GLY A 48 -2.84 5.88 9.71
N THR A 49 -2.08 6.95 9.91
CA THR A 49 -2.45 8.04 10.84
C THR A 49 -2.41 9.39 10.12
N SER A 50 -3.43 10.23 10.32
CA SER A 50 -3.52 11.57 9.71
C SER A 50 -3.32 11.53 8.18
N ALA A 51 -2.35 12.25 7.61
CA ALA A 51 -2.04 12.20 6.18
C ALA A 51 -1.75 10.77 5.66
N GLY A 52 -1.13 9.91 6.48
CA GLY A 52 -0.91 8.50 6.13
C GLY A 52 -2.22 7.71 6.05
N ALA A 53 -3.24 8.06 6.84
CA ALA A 53 -4.55 7.42 6.78
C ALA A 53 -5.28 7.72 5.45
N ILE A 54 -5.07 8.91 4.88
CA ILE A 54 -5.59 9.27 3.55
C ILE A 54 -4.97 8.37 2.48
N ASN A 55 -3.65 8.16 2.53
CA ASN A 55 -2.99 7.22 1.61
C ASN A 55 -3.49 5.77 1.83
N SER A 56 -3.64 5.35 3.09
CA SER A 56 -4.14 4.01 3.43
C SER A 56 -5.55 3.75 2.91
N ILE A 57 -6.48 4.70 3.05
CA ILE A 57 -7.88 4.50 2.62
C ILE A 57 -7.98 4.36 1.11
N VAL A 58 -7.16 5.07 0.33
CA VAL A 58 -7.12 4.93 -1.15
C VAL A 58 -6.67 3.53 -1.55
N LEU A 59 -5.58 3.03 -0.94
CA LEU A 59 -5.08 1.66 -1.17
C LEU A 59 -6.09 0.59 -0.76
N ALA A 60 -6.75 0.76 0.39
CA ALA A 60 -7.74 -0.19 0.89
C ALA A 60 -9.02 -0.20 0.05
N SER A 61 -9.52 0.97 -0.36
CA SER A 61 -10.75 1.10 -1.18
C SER A 61 -10.61 0.44 -2.55
N LYS A 62 -9.37 0.26 -3.03
CA LYS A 62 -9.06 -0.38 -4.31
C LYS A 62 -8.15 -1.60 -4.13
N ALA A 63 -8.28 -2.34 -3.03
CA ALA A 63 -7.39 -3.44 -2.67
C ALA A 63 -7.24 -4.54 -3.73
N ARG A 64 -8.23 -4.74 -4.62
CA ARG A 64 -8.13 -5.71 -5.72
C ARG A 64 -7.36 -5.21 -6.95
N ARG A 65 -7.00 -3.93 -7.01
CA ARG A 65 -6.36 -3.28 -8.17
C ARG A 65 -5.26 -2.33 -7.69
N TYR A 66 -4.12 -2.88 -7.25
CA TYR A 66 -3.06 -2.10 -6.61
C TYR A 66 -2.54 -0.95 -7.50
N ARG A 67 -2.29 -1.22 -8.79
CA ARG A 67 -1.82 -0.19 -9.73
C ARG A 67 -2.79 0.99 -9.88
N VAL A 68 -4.10 0.71 -9.91
CA VAL A 68 -5.14 1.75 -9.98
C VAL A 68 -5.15 2.54 -8.67
N ALA A 69 -5.05 1.85 -7.54
CA ALA A 69 -4.97 2.50 -6.23
C ALA A 69 -3.77 3.44 -6.13
N ALA A 70 -2.59 2.99 -6.55
CA ALA A 70 -1.36 3.78 -6.49
C ALA A 70 -1.36 4.98 -7.46
N ALA A 71 -2.01 4.87 -8.62
CA ALA A 71 -2.15 5.97 -9.57
C ALA A 71 -3.06 7.10 -9.04
N GLU A 72 -4.04 6.76 -8.20
CA GLU A 72 -5.00 7.69 -7.60
C GLU A 72 -4.58 8.23 -6.22
N LEU A 73 -3.36 7.89 -5.77
CA LEU A 73 -2.68 8.56 -4.65
C LEU A 73 -2.04 9.88 -5.12
#